data_AF-A0A943ANJ4-F1
#
_entry.id   AF-A0A943ANJ4-F1
#
_cell.length_a   1.000
_cell.length_b   1.000
_cell.length_c   1.000
_cell.angle_alpha   90.00
_cell.angle_beta   90.00
_cell.angle_gamma   90.00
#
_symmetry.space_group_name_H-M   'P 1'
#
loop_
_entity.id
_entity.type
_entity.pdbx_description
1 polymer ?
#
loop_
_entity_poly.entity_id
_entity_poly.type
_entity_poly.pdbx_seq_one_letter_code
_entity_poly.pdbx_strand_id
1 'polypeptide(L)' 'MKTLKHHAKRLRAGHYEYRGFKVVCAGYYHPEHKVAWEAIDENGNGFAHSFSLKNTKKLIDIEIDGYEND' A
#
# COMPACT_ATOMS: atom_id res chain seq x y z
N MET A 1 -20.95 -9.07 7.54
CA MET A 1 -20.57 -8.66 6.17
C MET A 1 -19.38 -9.53 5.74
N LYS A 2 -19.37 -10.08 4.52
CA LYS A 2 -18.17 -10.77 4.00
C LYS A 2 -17.18 -9.68 3.56
N THR A 3 -16.02 -9.60 4.20
CA THR A 3 -14.92 -8.72 3.78
C THR A 3 -14.40 -9.22 2.43
N LEU A 4 -14.43 -8.39 1.40
CA LEU A 4 -13.81 -8.71 0.12
C LEU A 4 -12.29 -8.74 0.33
N LYS A 5 -11.63 -9.89 0.14
CA LYS A 5 -10.17 -9.97 0.18
C LYS A 5 -9.62 -9.61 -1.18
N HIS A 6 -8.91 -8.48 -1.27
CA HIS A 6 -8.18 -8.09 -2.46
C HIS A 6 -6.77 -8.70 -2.45
N HIS A 7 -6.28 -9.08 -3.63
CA HIS A 7 -4.94 -9.64 -3.82
C HIS A 7 -4.03 -8.64 -4.51
N ALA A 8 -2.81 -8.46 -4.00
CA ALA A 8 -1.79 -7.66 -4.65
C ALA A 8 -1.11 -8.47 -5.76
N LYS A 9 -1.08 -7.90 -6.96
CA LYS A 9 -0.35 -8.47 -8.10
C LYS A 9 1.09 -8.02 -8.01
N ARG A 10 2.04 -8.97 -7.97
CA ARG A 10 3.46 -8.65 -8.00
C ARG A 10 3.87 -8.30 -9.43
N LEU A 11 4.51 -7.15 -9.61
CA LEU A 11 5.11 -6.73 -10.89
C LEU A 11 6.59 -7.14 -10.92
N ARG A 12 7.33 -6.83 -9.85
CA ARG A 12 8.70 -7.29 -9.58
C ARG A 12 8.98 -7.25 -8.08
N ALA A 13 10.19 -7.62 -7.64
CA ALA A 13 10.57 -7.47 -6.22
C ALA A 13 10.41 -6.02 -5.77
N GLY A 14 9.68 -5.79 -4.67
CA GLY A 14 9.42 -4.45 -4.14
C GLY A 14 8.44 -3.59 -4.95
N HIS A 15 7.77 -4.13 -5.99
CA HIS A 15 6.78 -3.38 -6.77
C HIS A 15 5.54 -4.24 -7.04
N TYR A 16 4.38 -3.71 -6.65
CA TYR A 16 3.10 -4.39 -6.72
C TYR A 16 2.04 -3.46 -7.30
N GLU A 17 0.96 -4.05 -7.80
CA GLU A 17 -0.27 -3.36 -8.14
C GLU A 17 -1.37 -3.83 -7.17
N TYR A 18 -2.09 -2.89 -6.58
CA TYR A 18 -3.15 -3.17 -5.63
C TYR A 18 -4.25 -2.12 -5.75
N ARG A 19 -5.48 -2.58 -6.05
CA ARG A 19 -6.67 -1.72 -6.18
C ARG A 19 -6.48 -0.48 -7.07
N GLY A 20 -5.74 -0.64 -8.17
CA GLY A 20 -5.45 0.45 -9.12
C GLY A 20 -4.20 1.29 -8.78
N PHE A 21 -3.60 1.10 -7.60
CA PHE A 21 -2.39 1.81 -7.19
C PHE A 21 -1.12 0.98 -7.42
N LYS A 22 -0.02 1.68 -7.75
CA LYS A 22 1.33 1.11 -7.69
C LYS A 22 1.82 1.16 -6.25
N VAL A 23 2.12 0.02 -5.66
CA VAL A 23 2.67 -0.08 -4.30
C VAL A 23 4.15 -0.45 -4.37
N VAL A 24 5.02 0.48 -3.97
CA VAL A 24 6.47 0.39 -4.11
C VAL A 24 7.18 0.35 -2.77
N CYS A 25 8.24 -0.44 -2.68
CA CYS A 25 9.22 -0.39 -1.60
C CYS A 25 10.12 0.83 -1.85
N ALA A 26 9.90 1.91 -1.11
CA ALA A 26 10.60 3.18 -1.25
C ALA A 26 12.03 3.15 -0.68
N GLY A 27 12.39 2.07 0.01
CA GLY A 27 13.71 1.87 0.60
C GLY A 27 13.73 2.18 2.09
N TYR A 28 14.94 2.30 2.65
CA TYR A 28 15.12 2.52 4.08
C TYR A 28 14.91 3.99 4.45
N TYR A 29 14.01 4.22 5.41
CA TYR A 29 13.77 5.54 5.97
C TYR A 29 14.52 5.65 7.32
N HIS A 30 15.46 6.58 7.36
CA HIS A 30 16.47 6.67 8.43
C HIS A 30 15.90 6.98 9.82
N PRO A 31 14.98 7.96 10.00
CA PRO A 31 14.55 8.34 11.35
C PRO A 31 13.80 7.23 12.10
N GLU A 32 13.09 6.36 11.40
CA GLU A 32 12.25 5.30 11.94
C GLU A 32 12.94 3.95 11.87
N HIS A 33 14.14 3.91 11.28
CA HIS A 33 14.95 2.73 11.05
C HIS A 33 14.19 1.58 10.38
N LYS A 34 13.32 1.90 9.42
CA LYS A 34 12.38 0.95 8.79
C LYS A 34 12.33 1.11 7.28
N VAL A 35 11.92 0.05 6.58
CA VAL A 35 11.66 0.09 5.14
C VAL A 35 10.30 0.74 4.90
N ALA A 36 10.29 1.84 4.14
CA ALA A 36 9.09 2.54 3.73
C ALA A 36 8.45 1.89 2.49
N TRP A 37 7.13 1.99 2.43
CA TRP A 37 6.28 1.54 1.35
C TRP A 37 5.28 2.63 1.00
N GLU A 38 5.09 2.85 -0.29
CA GLU A 38 4.26 3.93 -0.81
C GLU A 38 3.29 3.41 -1.87
N ALA A 39 2.04 3.85 -1.79
CA ALA A 39 1.04 3.70 -2.83
C ALA A 39 1.01 4.97 -3.68
N ILE A 40 1.06 4.81 -4.99
CA ILE A 40 1.14 5.89 -5.97
C ILE A 40 0.03 5.69 -7.00
N ASP A 41 -0.71 6.76 -7.30
CA ASP A 41 -1.74 6.76 -8.34
C ASP A 41 -1.14 6.75 -9.76
N GLU A 42 -2.00 6.80 -10.78
CA GLU A 42 -1.56 6.82 -12.18
C GLU A 42 -0.81 8.11 -12.58
N ASN A 43 -1.05 9.21 -11.86
CA ASN A 43 -0.44 10.52 -12.09
C ASN A 43 0.89 10.70 -11.35
N GLY A 44 1.28 9.74 -10.50
CA GLY A 44 2.48 9.82 -9.69
C GLY A 44 2.27 10.46 -8.32
N ASN A 45 1.03 10.72 -7.90
CA ASN A 45 0.73 11.28 -6.58
C ASN A 45 0.75 10.19 -5.51
N GLY A 46 1.29 10.53 -4.34
CA GLY A 46 1.25 9.67 -3.17
C GLY A 46 -0.17 9.53 -2.62
N PHE A 47 -0.59 8.30 -2.39
CA PHE A 47 -1.92 7.97 -1.86
C PHE A 47 -1.84 7.42 -0.42
N ALA A 48 -0.88 6.55 -0.14
CA ALA A 48 -0.67 5.98 1.20
C ALA A 48 0.81 5.73 1.46
N HIS A 49 1.23 5.89 2.72
CA HIS A 49 2.61 5.65 3.17
C HIS A 49 2.60 4.82 4.45
N SER A 50 3.45 3.79 4.52
CA SER A 50 3.65 3.03 5.76
C SER A 50 4.98 2.27 5.76
N PHE A 51 5.25 1.51 6.82
CA PHE A 51 6.48 0.72 6.96
C PHE A 51 6.32 -0.77 6.63
N SER A 52 5.26 -1.16 5.89
CA SER A 52 5.14 -2.50 5.32
C SER A 52 4.17 -2.57 4.15
N LEU A 53 4.35 -3.55 3.26
CA LEU A 53 3.38 -3.84 2.19
C LEU A 53 1.98 -4.13 2.75
N LYS A 54 1.87 -4.82 3.89
CA LYS A 54 0.59 -5.16 4.51
C LYS A 54 -0.16 -3.90 4.96
N ASN A 55 0.52 -3.01 5.69
CA ASN A 55 -0.11 -1.81 6.22
C ASN A 55 -0.46 -0.83 5.10
N THR A 56 0.38 -0.71 4.07
CA THR A 56 0.08 0.15 2.91
C THR A 56 -1.20 -0.29 2.21
N LYS A 57 -1.40 -1.59 2.01
CA LYS A 57 -2.67 -2.13 1.48
C LYS A 57 -3.85 -1.87 2.42
N LYS A 58 -3.65 -2.02 3.74
CA LYS A 58 -4.70 -1.70 4.73
C LYS A 58 -5.13 -0.24 4.61
N LEU A 59 -4.18 0.70 4.51
CA LEU A 59 -4.48 2.12 4.31
C LEU A 59 -5.26 2.36 3.01
N ILE A 60 -4.90 1.66 1.92
CA ILE A 60 -5.65 1.75 0.66
C ILE A 60 -7.10 1.27 0.84
N ASP A 61 -7.29 0.14 1.52
CA ASP A 61 -8.63 -0.41 1.75
C ASP A 61 -9.47 0.51 2.66
N ILE A 62 -8.87 1.07 3.72
CA ILE A 62 -9.54 2.03 4.61
C ILE A 62 -10.01 3.26 3.83
N GLU A 63 -9.13 3.83 3.01
CA GLU A 63 -9.41 5.06 2.25
C GLU A 63 -10.50 4.83 1.20
N ILE A 64 -10.51 3.69 0.50
CA ILE A 64 -11.53 3.41 -0.52
C ILE A 64 -12.86 2.95 0.10
N ASP A 65 -12.82 2.05 1.08
CA ASP A 65 -14.03 1.38 1.58
C ASP A 65 -14.63 2.09 2.82
N GLY A 66 -13.92 3.06 3.39
CA GLY A 66 -14.42 3.94 4.44
C GLY A 66 -14.48 3.34 5.85
N TYR A 67 -13.92 2.15 6.11
CA TYR A 67 -13.93 1.52 7.44
C TYR A 67 -12.70 0.65 7.73
N GLU A 68 -12.10 0.82 8.92
CA GLU A 68 -11.23 -0.19 9.54
C GLU A 68 -12.07 -1.40 9.96
N ASN A 69 -11.93 -2.52 9.26
CA ASN A 69 -12.36 -3.80 9.81
C ASN A 69 -11.22 -4.31 10.71
N ASP A 70 -11.46 -4.26 12.02
CA ASP A 70 -10.64 -4.82 13.09
C ASP A 70 -10.57 -6.36 13.01
#